data_AF-A0A0G9MLE0-F1
#
_entry.id   AF-A0A0G9MLE0-F1
#
_cell.length_a   1.000
_cell.length_b   1.000
_cell.length_c   1.000
_cell.angle_alpha   90.00
_cell.angle_beta   90.00
_cell.angle_gamma   90.00
#
_symmetry.space_group_name_H-M   'P 1'
#
loop_
_entity.id
_entity.type
_entity.pdbx_description
1 polymer ?
#
loop_
_entity_poly.entity_id
_entity_poly.type
_entity_poly.pdbx_seq_one_letter_code
_entity_poly.pdbx_strand_id
1 'polypeptide(L)'
;MRGKHLLAGMALALTLAPGTFVRTALTEQASGTLEVAAVEREVVSEPPDGVEVGGVWDIHGSGSGFGGFSALVWQDDRLHAFSDRGHVLAFDPPTARRSAYDIRPVRPHRTYPQGVWDVESAVTAPDGRLWLGFEYTHAIHRFPPRGEADGLRMLGDEVDWGSNVGLEGMVRLPDGRFLLFPELRQTAHILARDPIAGTPLTDFTVEWPVEDHGVTDAALLPDGRLLVLLRTVDYSLPPSFSVTLAIADIGSVAGGDTLSPEILVRLDDIVPRENYEGIAVRETADGRAEIWLISDDNFSAFQRTLVVQLFLDLDGEQEKAREGEPTRAFLHVFEE
;
A
#
# COMPACT_ATOMS: atom_id res chain seq x y z
N MET A 1 17.16 -32.92 -3.75
CA MET A 1 17.04 -31.60 -3.09
C MET A 1 15.64 -30.98 -3.12
N ARG A 2 14.67 -31.46 -3.94
CA ARG A 2 13.30 -30.90 -4.01
C ARG A 2 12.37 -31.20 -2.81
N GLY A 3 12.64 -32.25 -2.01
CA GLY A 3 11.73 -32.65 -0.93
C GLY A 3 11.82 -31.84 0.37
N LYS A 4 12.95 -31.17 0.63
CA LYS A 4 13.14 -30.40 1.88
C LYS A 4 12.44 -29.04 1.85
N HIS A 5 12.33 -28.41 0.67
CA HIS A 5 11.63 -27.14 0.49
C HIS A 5 10.10 -27.31 0.55
N LEU A 6 9.56 -28.46 0.11
CA LEU A 6 8.13 -28.76 0.20
C LEU A 6 7.66 -28.96 1.65
N LEU A 7 8.51 -29.60 2.49
CA LEU A 7 8.23 -29.80 3.91
C LEU A 7 8.30 -28.48 4.71
N ALA A 8 9.22 -27.58 4.34
CA ALA A 8 9.28 -26.24 4.93
C ALA A 8 8.05 -25.39 4.57
N GLY A 9 7.59 -25.43 3.30
CA GLY A 9 6.37 -24.74 2.87
C GLY A 9 5.09 -25.25 3.55
N MET A 10 4.96 -26.56 3.77
CA MET A 10 3.82 -27.12 4.52
C MET A 10 3.86 -26.79 6.01
N ALA A 11 5.04 -26.72 6.63
CA ALA A 11 5.18 -26.31 8.02
C ALA A 11 4.81 -24.83 8.21
N LEU A 12 5.21 -23.97 7.27
CA LEU A 12 4.84 -22.55 7.24
C LEU A 12 3.33 -22.35 7.09
N ALA A 13 2.69 -23.08 6.18
CA ALA A 13 1.23 -23.06 6.01
C ALA A 13 0.46 -23.57 7.25
N LEU A 14 1.05 -24.47 8.04
CA LEU A 14 0.45 -24.97 9.29
C LEU A 14 0.67 -24.03 10.48
N THR A 15 1.72 -23.20 10.46
CA THR A 15 1.94 -22.14 11.48
C THR A 15 1.19 -20.85 11.18
N LEU A 16 0.83 -20.62 9.91
CA LEU A 16 -0.06 -19.54 9.46
C LEU A 16 -1.54 -19.95 9.46
N ALA A 17 -1.86 -21.23 9.74
CA ALA A 17 -3.24 -21.69 9.82
C ALA A 17 -3.90 -21.14 11.10
N PRO A 18 -5.02 -20.40 11.02
CA PRO A 18 -5.69 -19.86 12.19
C PRO A 18 -6.09 -21.00 13.13
N GLY A 19 -5.62 -20.93 14.38
CA GLY A 19 -5.96 -21.88 15.43
C GLY A 19 -7.49 -21.98 15.56
N THR A 20 -8.03 -23.15 15.22
CA THR A 20 -9.46 -23.43 15.33
C THR A 20 -9.84 -23.63 16.79
N PHE A 21 -10.12 -22.53 17.51
CA PHE A 21 -10.67 -22.61 18.86
C PHE A 21 -11.90 -21.70 19.05
N VAL A 22 -13.04 -22.39 19.22
CA VAL A 22 -14.29 -22.00 19.90
C VAL A 22 -14.97 -20.71 19.40
N ARG A 23 -16.00 -20.90 18.56
CA ARG A 23 -16.95 -19.87 18.11
C ARG A 23 -17.77 -19.32 19.28
N THR A 24 -17.25 -18.29 19.94
CA THR A 24 -18.09 -17.28 20.58
C THR A 24 -18.66 -16.41 19.46
N ALA A 25 -19.93 -16.01 19.52
CA ALA A 25 -20.49 -15.07 18.56
C ALA A 25 -19.75 -13.73 18.72
N LEU A 26 -18.72 -13.54 17.91
CA LEU A 26 -17.93 -12.31 17.89
C LEU A 26 -18.79 -11.24 17.24
N THR A 27 -18.82 -10.05 17.84
CA THR A 27 -19.53 -8.92 17.24
C THR A 27 -18.73 -8.50 16.02
N GLU A 28 -19.32 -8.58 14.82
CA GLU A 28 -18.68 -8.19 13.54
C GLU A 28 -18.29 -6.70 13.51
N GLN A 29 -18.92 -5.89 14.38
CA GLN A 29 -18.58 -4.49 14.58
C GLN A 29 -18.01 -4.30 15.99
N ALA A 30 -16.87 -3.63 16.07
CA ALA A 30 -16.25 -3.26 17.34
C ALA A 30 -15.90 -1.78 17.33
N SER A 31 -15.88 -1.14 18.49
CA SER A 31 -15.40 0.22 18.64
C SER A 31 -14.82 0.39 20.03
N GLY A 32 -13.80 1.22 20.17
CA GLY A 32 -13.20 1.46 21.47
C GLY A 32 -11.99 2.37 21.40
N THR A 33 -11.10 2.16 22.36
CA THR A 33 -9.80 2.82 22.44
C THR A 33 -8.75 1.84 21.95
N LEU A 34 -7.99 2.24 20.94
CA LEU A 34 -6.88 1.48 20.37
C LEU A 34 -5.76 1.50 21.40
N GLU A 35 -5.25 0.33 21.73
CA GLU A 35 -4.04 0.21 22.51
C GLU A 35 -2.87 0.54 21.57
N VAL A 36 -2.06 1.52 21.97
CA VAL A 36 -0.97 2.05 21.14
C VAL A 36 0.28 2.07 22.00
N ALA A 37 1.29 1.30 21.60
CA ALA A 37 2.58 1.26 22.25
C ALA A 37 3.66 1.79 21.31
N ALA A 38 4.42 2.79 21.74
CA ALA A 38 5.59 3.23 20.98
C ALA A 38 6.63 2.10 20.93
N VAL A 39 7.19 1.86 19.75
CA VAL A 39 8.21 0.83 19.52
C VAL A 39 9.56 1.51 19.38
N GLU A 40 10.55 1.02 20.12
CA GLU A 40 11.94 1.44 19.91
C GLU A 40 12.41 0.96 18.53
N ARG A 41 12.95 1.89 17.74
CA ARG A 41 13.53 1.59 16.44
C ARG A 41 14.96 1.07 16.61
N GLU A 42 15.25 -0.07 16.00
CA GLU A 42 16.63 -0.50 15.78
C GLU A 42 17.10 0.16 14.47
N VAL A 43 17.91 1.21 14.59
CA VAL A 43 18.40 1.98 13.44
C VAL A 43 19.64 1.29 12.92
N VAL A 44 19.53 0.63 11.77
CA VAL A 44 20.68 -0.01 11.11
C VAL A 44 21.50 1.02 10.36
N SER A 45 20.84 2.01 9.75
CA SER A 45 21.49 3.19 9.17
C SER A 45 20.63 4.45 9.31
N GLU A 46 21.27 5.62 9.22
CA GLU A 46 20.53 6.88 9.22
C GLU A 46 19.61 6.94 7.99
N PRO A 47 18.38 7.49 8.13
CA PRO A 47 17.53 7.76 6.99
C PRO A 47 18.25 8.59 5.92
N PRO A 48 17.94 8.38 4.63
CA PRO A 48 18.50 9.20 3.56
C PRO A 48 18.05 10.67 3.72
N ASP A 49 18.82 11.59 3.12
CA ASP A 49 18.50 13.01 3.13
C ASP A 49 17.05 13.27 2.69
N GLY A 50 16.33 14.08 3.46
CA GLY A 50 14.93 14.41 3.21
C GLY A 50 13.92 13.39 3.73
N VAL A 51 14.34 12.25 4.29
CA VAL A 51 13.47 11.28 4.96
C VAL A 51 13.62 11.38 6.47
N GLU A 52 12.51 11.55 7.20
CA GLU A 52 12.46 11.56 8.66
C GLU A 52 11.52 10.46 9.17
N VAL A 53 11.91 9.75 10.23
CA VAL A 53 11.02 8.81 10.93
C VAL A 53 10.30 9.56 12.05
N GLY A 54 9.00 9.80 11.88
CA GLY A 54 8.15 10.45 12.88
C GLY A 54 7.81 9.54 14.07
N GLY A 55 7.72 8.23 13.83
CA GLY A 55 7.57 7.23 14.89
C GLY A 55 7.12 5.87 14.39
N VAL A 56 7.17 4.89 15.29
CA VAL A 56 6.70 3.51 15.07
C VAL A 56 5.86 3.12 16.28
N TRP A 57 4.67 2.58 16.01
CA TRP A 57 3.74 2.15 17.05
C TRP A 57 3.21 0.76 16.77
N ASP A 58 3.17 -0.06 17.80
CA ASP A 58 2.45 -1.32 17.81
C ASP A 58 1.01 -1.04 18.26
N ILE A 59 0.04 -1.39 17.42
CA ILE A 59 -1.37 -1.11 17.67
C ILE A 59 -2.15 -2.41 17.91
N HIS A 60 -3.04 -2.38 18.89
CA HIS A 60 -3.92 -3.49 19.20
C HIS A 60 -5.35 -3.01 19.39
N GLY A 61 -6.27 -3.69 18.70
CA GLY A 61 -7.71 -3.48 18.80
C GLY A 61 -8.41 -4.75 19.27
N SER A 62 -9.54 -4.57 19.97
CA SER A 62 -10.48 -5.67 20.24
C SER A 62 -11.48 -5.84 19.09
N GLY A 63 -11.88 -7.08 18.82
CA GLY A 63 -12.83 -7.43 17.76
C GLY A 63 -12.25 -8.50 16.83
N SER A 64 -13.11 -9.34 16.24
CA SER A 64 -12.67 -10.45 15.38
C SER A 64 -12.17 -10.03 14.00
N GLY A 65 -12.39 -8.76 13.64
CA GLY A 65 -11.96 -8.18 12.37
C GLY A 65 -10.71 -7.29 12.48
N PHE A 66 -9.97 -7.36 13.60
CA PHE A 66 -8.68 -6.67 13.74
C PHE A 66 -7.54 -7.58 13.25
N GLY A 67 -6.62 -7.05 12.45
CA GLY A 67 -5.51 -7.79 11.83
C GLY A 67 -5.74 -8.00 10.33
N GLY A 68 -4.75 -8.55 9.62
CA GLY A 68 -4.91 -8.89 8.20
C GLY A 68 -4.90 -7.70 7.24
N PHE A 69 -4.21 -6.60 7.54
CA PHE A 69 -4.39 -5.33 6.85
C PHE A 69 -3.50 -5.17 5.60
N SER A 70 -4.12 -5.19 4.41
CA SER A 70 -3.40 -5.08 3.13
C SER A 70 -3.48 -3.70 2.46
N ALA A 71 -4.33 -2.77 2.92
CA ALA A 71 -4.42 -1.45 2.30
C ALA A 71 -4.70 -0.33 3.31
N LEU A 72 -4.20 0.89 3.05
CA LEU A 72 -4.33 2.02 3.97
C LEU A 72 -4.67 3.31 3.23
N VAL A 73 -5.67 4.06 3.71
CA VAL A 73 -6.00 5.39 3.16
C VAL A 73 -6.33 6.39 4.25
N TRP A 74 -6.21 7.68 3.92
CA TRP A 74 -6.78 8.76 4.71
C TRP A 74 -8.24 9.00 4.35
N GLN A 75 -9.11 9.07 5.35
CA GLN A 75 -10.50 9.48 5.18
C GLN A 75 -11.03 10.12 6.47
N ASP A 76 -11.72 11.26 6.36
CA ASP A 76 -12.32 11.96 7.50
C ASP A 76 -11.34 12.22 8.68
N ASP A 77 -10.10 12.65 8.37
CA ASP A 77 -9.00 12.87 9.32
C ASP A 77 -8.56 11.63 10.12
N ARG A 78 -8.91 10.43 9.64
CA ARG A 78 -8.56 9.15 10.24
C ARG A 78 -7.88 8.25 9.22
N LEU A 79 -7.12 7.29 9.72
CA LEU A 79 -6.57 6.21 8.90
C LEU A 79 -7.62 5.10 8.79
N HIS A 80 -7.85 4.64 7.57
CA HIS A 80 -8.74 3.53 7.26
C HIS A 80 -7.88 2.40 6.68
N ALA A 81 -7.68 1.35 7.48
CA ALA A 81 -6.98 0.14 7.07
C ALA A 81 -8.00 -0.92 6.65
N PHE A 82 -7.82 -1.51 5.48
CA PHE A 82 -8.67 -2.58 4.95
C PHE A 82 -7.98 -3.92 5.10
N SER A 83 -8.75 -4.94 5.45
CA SER A 83 -8.24 -6.29 5.68
C SER A 83 -8.67 -7.28 4.61
N ASP A 84 -7.80 -8.26 4.38
CA ASP A 84 -8.03 -9.52 3.64
C ASP A 84 -9.35 -10.21 4.06
N ARG A 85 -9.81 -10.03 5.29
CA ARG A 85 -11.07 -10.59 5.83
C ARG A 85 -12.28 -9.71 5.65
N GLY A 86 -12.19 -8.69 4.80
CA GLY A 86 -13.32 -7.83 4.44
C GLY A 86 -13.78 -6.94 5.59
N HIS A 87 -12.86 -6.48 6.43
CA HIS A 87 -13.11 -5.47 7.45
C HIS A 87 -12.37 -4.19 7.12
N VAL A 88 -12.88 -3.08 7.65
CA VAL A 88 -12.16 -1.81 7.68
C VAL A 88 -12.02 -1.37 9.13
N LEU A 89 -10.78 -1.10 9.54
CA LEU A 89 -10.42 -0.44 10.78
C LEU A 89 -10.27 1.05 10.48
N ALA A 90 -11.20 1.86 10.98
CA ALA A 90 -11.05 3.31 11.01
C ALA A 90 -10.48 3.70 12.38
N PHE A 91 -9.34 4.38 12.42
CA PHE A 91 -8.64 4.71 13.65
C PHE A 91 -8.01 6.11 13.62
N ASP A 92 -7.98 6.74 14.78
CA ASP A 92 -7.20 7.96 14.98
C ASP A 92 -5.71 7.60 14.87
N PRO A 93 -4.89 8.38 14.13
CA PRO A 93 -3.46 8.13 14.03
C PRO A 93 -2.80 8.06 15.42
N PRO A 94 -1.76 7.24 15.62
CA PRO A 94 -1.05 7.14 16.90
C PRO A 94 -0.53 8.46 17.49
N THR A 95 -0.33 9.48 16.64
CA THR A 95 0.09 10.84 17.03
C THR A 95 -1.07 11.74 17.47
N ALA A 96 -2.32 11.31 17.30
CA ALA A 96 -3.48 12.06 17.70
C ALA A 96 -3.66 12.08 19.23
N ARG A 97 -4.39 13.07 19.74
CA ARG A 97 -4.70 13.18 21.18
C ARG A 97 -5.64 12.08 21.69
N ARG A 98 -6.33 11.41 20.77
CA ARG A 98 -7.27 10.32 21.00
C ARG A 98 -6.76 9.12 20.22
N SER A 99 -7.07 7.93 20.71
CA SER A 99 -6.84 6.68 19.99
C SER A 99 -8.17 5.96 19.74
N ALA A 100 -9.20 6.68 19.28
CA ALA A 100 -10.48 6.05 19.03
C ALA A 100 -10.42 5.19 17.76
N TYR A 101 -11.03 4.02 17.81
CA TYR A 101 -11.17 3.15 16.63
C TYR A 101 -12.57 2.57 16.51
N ASP A 102 -12.93 2.21 15.28
CA ASP A 102 -14.05 1.34 14.96
C ASP A 102 -13.65 0.36 13.85
N ILE A 103 -14.14 -0.87 13.96
CA ILE A 103 -13.98 -1.92 12.98
C ILE A 103 -15.37 -2.29 12.51
N ARG A 104 -15.55 -2.37 11.19
CA ARG A 104 -16.81 -2.73 10.57
C ARG A 104 -16.57 -3.58 9.32
N PRO A 105 -17.52 -4.43 8.93
CA PRO A 105 -17.42 -5.15 7.67
C PRO A 105 -17.46 -4.18 6.49
N VAL A 106 -16.65 -4.46 5.47
CA VAL A 106 -16.76 -3.89 4.13
C VAL A 106 -18.00 -4.50 3.47
N ARG A 107 -18.85 -3.66 2.91
CA ARG A 107 -20.09 -4.09 2.25
C ARG A 107 -19.92 -4.01 0.74
N PRO A 108 -19.59 -5.12 0.06
CA PRO A 108 -19.26 -5.13 -1.35
C PRO A 108 -20.54 -4.87 -2.15
N HIS A 109 -20.40 -4.79 -3.47
CA HIS A 109 -21.55 -4.59 -4.31
C HIS A 109 -22.47 -5.82 -4.21
N ARG A 110 -23.79 -5.61 -4.15
CA ARG A 110 -24.78 -6.69 -3.91
C ARG A 110 -24.74 -7.86 -4.90
N THR A 111 -24.15 -7.67 -6.07
CA THR A 111 -24.01 -8.71 -7.11
C THR A 111 -22.69 -9.47 -7.01
N TYR A 112 -21.80 -9.06 -6.12
CA TYR A 112 -20.52 -9.71 -5.89
C TYR A 112 -20.74 -11.02 -5.10
N PRO A 113 -19.97 -12.10 -5.39
CA PRO A 113 -20.12 -13.37 -4.68
C PRO A 113 -19.94 -13.21 -3.17
N GLN A 114 -20.87 -13.78 -2.39
CA GLN A 114 -20.77 -13.75 -0.93
C GLN A 114 -19.61 -14.61 -0.43
N GLY A 115 -18.96 -14.16 0.64
CA GLY A 115 -17.89 -14.92 1.29
C GLY A 115 -16.53 -14.80 0.61
N VAL A 116 -16.43 -14.02 -0.46
CA VAL A 116 -15.16 -13.63 -1.08
C VAL A 116 -14.82 -12.25 -0.52
N TRP A 117 -13.80 -12.23 0.33
CA TRP A 117 -13.29 -11.05 1.01
C TRP A 117 -11.78 -11.16 0.87
N ASP A 118 -11.14 -10.15 0.28
CA ASP A 118 -9.70 -10.17 -0.04
C ASP A 118 -9.33 -8.77 -0.55
N VAL A 119 -9.31 -7.76 0.33
CA VAL A 119 -9.08 -6.36 -0.11
C VAL A 119 -7.59 -6.10 -0.13
N GLU A 120 -7.01 -5.96 -1.32
CA GLU A 120 -5.55 -5.80 -1.51
C GLU A 120 -5.13 -4.39 -1.92
N SER A 121 -6.06 -3.51 -2.27
CA SER A 121 -5.73 -2.11 -2.56
C SER A 121 -6.88 -1.17 -2.30
N ALA A 122 -6.55 0.08 -1.98
CA ALA A 122 -7.53 1.11 -1.70
C ALA A 122 -7.07 2.48 -2.23
N VAL A 123 -7.99 3.24 -2.80
CA VAL A 123 -7.74 4.65 -3.13
C VAL A 123 -8.97 5.50 -2.88
N THR A 124 -8.77 6.69 -2.30
CA THR A 124 -9.81 7.68 -2.05
C THR A 124 -9.72 8.85 -3.01
N ALA A 125 -10.86 9.41 -3.40
CA ALA A 125 -10.94 10.70 -4.09
C ALA A 125 -11.22 11.85 -3.12
N PRO A 126 -10.92 13.10 -3.49
CA PRO A 126 -11.20 14.28 -2.66
C PRO A 126 -12.69 14.48 -2.32
N ASP A 127 -13.60 13.91 -3.11
CA ASP A 127 -15.04 13.95 -2.84
C ASP A 127 -15.52 12.84 -1.88
N GLY A 128 -14.60 12.05 -1.34
CA GLY A 128 -14.84 10.97 -0.39
C GLY A 128 -15.20 9.64 -1.04
N ARG A 129 -15.25 9.53 -2.37
CA ARG A 129 -15.40 8.22 -3.01
C ARG A 129 -14.18 7.35 -2.73
N LEU A 130 -14.42 6.06 -2.59
CA LEU A 130 -13.41 5.05 -2.33
C LEU A 130 -13.49 3.96 -3.40
N TRP A 131 -12.34 3.50 -3.88
CA TRP A 131 -12.23 2.31 -4.70
C TRP A 131 -11.41 1.26 -3.94
N LEU A 132 -11.88 0.01 -3.98
CA LEU A 132 -11.19 -1.13 -3.38
C LEU A 132 -10.94 -2.21 -4.44
N GLY A 133 -9.70 -2.70 -4.51
CA GLY A 133 -9.32 -3.86 -5.31
C GLY A 133 -9.48 -5.16 -4.52
N PHE A 134 -9.93 -6.22 -5.19
CA PHE A 134 -10.13 -7.54 -4.60
C PHE A 134 -9.37 -8.62 -5.39
N GLU A 135 -8.49 -9.39 -4.74
CA GLU A 135 -7.58 -10.37 -5.39
C GLU A 135 -8.35 -11.54 -6.01
N TYR A 136 -9.09 -12.33 -5.23
CA TYR A 136 -9.57 -13.64 -5.71
C TYR A 136 -10.42 -13.60 -6.99
N THR A 137 -11.13 -12.50 -7.24
CA THR A 137 -11.96 -12.33 -8.45
C THR A 137 -11.48 -11.24 -9.39
N HIS A 138 -10.33 -10.63 -9.09
CA HIS A 138 -9.81 -9.45 -9.77
C HIS A 138 -10.89 -8.37 -9.93
N ALA A 139 -11.44 -7.87 -8.83
CA ALA A 139 -12.58 -6.95 -8.89
C ALA A 139 -12.24 -5.57 -8.32
N ILE A 140 -12.79 -4.52 -8.94
CA ILE A 140 -12.76 -3.16 -8.39
C ILE A 140 -14.17 -2.78 -7.97
N HIS A 141 -14.33 -2.46 -6.70
CA HIS A 141 -15.54 -1.89 -6.12
C HIS A 141 -15.42 -0.38 -5.98
N ARG A 142 -16.49 0.36 -6.28
CA ARG A 142 -16.60 1.78 -5.94
C ARG A 142 -17.62 1.99 -4.85
N PHE A 143 -17.24 2.79 -3.87
CA PHE A 143 -18.06 3.19 -2.75
C PHE A 143 -18.32 4.70 -2.80
N PRO A 144 -19.58 5.13 -2.57
CA PRO A 144 -19.84 6.52 -2.25
C PRO A 144 -19.22 6.86 -0.88
N PRO A 145 -19.10 8.16 -0.51
CA PRO A 145 -18.54 8.56 0.78
C PRO A 145 -19.22 7.91 1.99
N ARG A 146 -20.50 7.52 1.83
CA ARG A 146 -21.26 6.79 2.84
C ARG A 146 -22.16 5.77 2.17
N GLY A 147 -22.15 4.55 2.69
CA GLY A 147 -23.05 3.48 2.27
C GLY A 147 -22.29 2.26 1.73
N GLU A 148 -23.02 1.47 0.95
CA GLU A 148 -22.52 0.26 0.32
C GLU A 148 -21.96 0.57 -1.07
N ALA A 149 -21.18 -0.34 -1.63
CA ALA A 149 -20.64 -0.14 -2.96
C ALA A 149 -21.75 0.13 -3.99
N ASP A 150 -21.57 1.16 -4.82
CA ASP A 150 -22.51 1.58 -5.86
C ASP A 150 -22.00 1.27 -7.28
N GLY A 151 -20.82 0.65 -7.36
CA GLY A 151 -20.18 0.24 -8.60
C GLY A 151 -19.32 -1.01 -8.41
N LEU A 152 -19.28 -1.84 -9.44
CA LEU A 152 -18.46 -3.05 -9.52
C LEU A 152 -17.94 -3.21 -10.94
N ARG A 153 -16.66 -3.51 -11.07
CA ARG A 153 -16.03 -4.00 -12.30
C ARG A 153 -15.28 -5.29 -12.01
N MET A 154 -15.57 -6.32 -12.81
CA MET A 154 -14.81 -7.57 -12.80
C MET A 154 -13.72 -7.45 -13.86
N LEU A 155 -12.46 -7.65 -13.48
CA LEU A 155 -11.31 -7.63 -14.36
C LEU A 155 -10.88 -9.03 -14.79
N GLY A 156 -11.42 -10.10 -14.21
CA GLY A 156 -10.98 -11.48 -14.48
C GLY A 156 -11.03 -11.93 -15.95
N ASP A 157 -11.88 -11.31 -16.78
CA ASP A 157 -11.93 -11.54 -18.23
C ASP A 157 -11.10 -10.51 -19.05
N GLU A 158 -10.55 -9.50 -18.38
CA GLU A 158 -9.76 -8.41 -18.96
C GLU A 158 -8.25 -8.55 -18.70
N VAL A 159 -7.87 -9.36 -17.70
CA VAL A 159 -6.47 -9.55 -17.26
C VAL A 159 -6.11 -11.04 -17.17
N ASP A 160 -4.83 -11.36 -17.40
CA ASP A 160 -4.28 -12.73 -17.26
C ASP A 160 -3.47 -12.88 -15.96
N TRP A 161 -4.06 -12.42 -14.86
CA TRP A 161 -3.49 -12.55 -13.53
C TRP A 161 -3.82 -13.93 -12.95
N GLY A 162 -2.84 -14.55 -12.29
CA GLY A 162 -3.08 -15.79 -11.57
C GLY A 162 -4.13 -15.57 -10.47
N SER A 163 -4.73 -16.64 -9.97
CA SER A 163 -5.68 -16.53 -8.85
C SER A 163 -5.03 -16.15 -7.52
N ASN A 164 -3.70 -16.02 -7.50
CA ASN A 164 -2.85 -15.72 -6.34
C ASN A 164 -1.96 -14.49 -6.65
N VAL A 165 -2.44 -13.60 -7.51
CA VAL A 165 -1.80 -12.33 -7.85
C VAL A 165 -2.88 -11.26 -7.74
N GLY A 166 -2.82 -10.46 -6.68
CA GLY A 166 -3.78 -9.41 -6.41
C GLY A 166 -3.53 -8.12 -7.20
N LEU A 167 -4.52 -7.24 -7.14
CA LEU A 167 -4.35 -5.81 -7.44
C LEU A 167 -3.84 -5.14 -6.16
N GLU A 168 -2.53 -5.15 -5.99
CA GLU A 168 -1.81 -4.70 -4.79
C GLU A 168 -1.70 -3.17 -4.72
N GLY A 169 -1.48 -2.53 -5.86
CA GLY A 169 -1.39 -1.07 -5.93
C GLY A 169 -2.49 -0.46 -6.77
N MET A 170 -3.16 0.57 -6.25
CA MET A 170 -4.11 1.36 -7.01
C MET A 170 -3.95 2.85 -6.71
N VAL A 171 -3.60 3.64 -7.72
CA VAL A 171 -3.38 5.08 -7.57
C VAL A 171 -4.32 5.86 -8.49
N ARG A 172 -4.92 6.93 -7.97
CA ARG A 172 -5.74 7.86 -8.74
C ARG A 172 -4.97 9.15 -9.02
N LEU A 173 -4.77 9.48 -10.28
CA LEU A 173 -4.10 10.70 -10.71
C LEU A 173 -5.04 11.93 -10.66
N PRO A 174 -4.50 13.16 -10.56
CA PRO A 174 -5.30 14.39 -10.53
C PRO A 174 -6.18 14.58 -11.78
N ASP A 175 -5.71 14.09 -12.93
CA ASP A 175 -6.44 14.14 -14.21
C ASP A 175 -7.60 13.10 -14.30
N GLY A 176 -7.75 12.26 -13.28
CA GLY A 176 -8.82 11.27 -13.17
C GLY A 176 -8.48 9.89 -13.74
N ARG A 177 -7.27 9.69 -14.25
CA ARG A 177 -6.74 8.36 -14.58
C ARG A 177 -6.48 7.55 -13.33
N PHE A 178 -6.49 6.23 -13.46
CA PHE A 178 -6.06 5.29 -12.44
C PHE A 178 -4.90 4.45 -12.96
N LEU A 179 -3.91 4.24 -12.10
CA LEU A 179 -2.82 3.29 -12.32
C LEU A 179 -3.07 2.06 -11.44
N LEU A 180 -2.95 0.88 -12.04
CA LEU A 180 -3.18 -0.41 -11.40
C LEU A 180 -1.89 -1.24 -11.44
N PHE A 181 -1.45 -1.73 -10.30
CA PHE A 181 -0.21 -2.48 -10.13
C PHE A 181 -0.50 -3.87 -9.57
N PRO A 182 -0.46 -4.92 -10.40
CA PRO A 182 -0.61 -6.29 -9.92
C PRO A 182 0.68 -6.83 -9.26
N GLU A 183 0.54 -7.76 -8.30
CA GLU A 183 1.70 -8.34 -7.58
C GLU A 183 2.69 -9.04 -8.53
N LEU A 184 3.99 -8.92 -8.28
CA LEU A 184 5.06 -9.66 -8.97
C LEU A 184 5.05 -9.55 -10.51
N ARG A 185 4.53 -8.45 -11.07
CA ARG A 185 4.44 -8.19 -12.51
C ARG A 185 5.24 -6.96 -12.90
N GLN A 186 5.80 -6.98 -14.11
CA GLN A 186 6.37 -5.79 -14.75
C GLN A 186 5.34 -5.05 -15.62
N THR A 187 4.16 -5.63 -15.85
CA THR A 187 3.08 -4.97 -16.57
C THR A 187 2.11 -4.36 -15.57
N ALA A 188 1.92 -3.05 -15.65
CA ALA A 188 0.91 -2.29 -14.92
C ALA A 188 -0.10 -1.72 -15.92
N HIS A 189 -1.25 -1.24 -15.42
CA HIS A 189 -2.35 -0.83 -16.28
C HIS A 189 -2.84 0.58 -15.98
N ILE A 190 -3.28 1.27 -17.03
CA ILE A 190 -3.94 2.57 -16.96
C ILE A 190 -5.42 2.41 -17.26
N LEU A 191 -6.26 3.00 -16.43
CA LEU A 191 -7.65 3.29 -16.74
C LEU A 191 -7.80 4.79 -16.95
N ALA A 192 -8.37 5.19 -18.11
CA ALA A 192 -8.44 6.60 -18.49
C ALA A 192 -9.40 7.43 -17.62
N ARG A 193 -10.26 6.79 -16.82
CA ARG A 193 -11.34 7.38 -16.01
C ARG A 193 -11.61 6.49 -14.80
N ASP A 194 -12.66 6.83 -14.04
CA ASP A 194 -13.27 5.96 -13.01
C ASP A 194 -13.35 4.50 -13.51
N PRO A 195 -12.79 3.51 -12.77
CA PRO A 195 -12.78 2.12 -13.16
C PRO A 195 -14.16 1.56 -13.53
N ILE A 196 -15.21 2.05 -12.87
CA ILE A 196 -16.59 1.58 -13.09
C ILE A 196 -17.18 2.12 -14.41
N ALA A 197 -16.56 3.13 -15.02
CA ALA A 197 -17.00 3.68 -16.31
C ALA A 197 -16.71 2.75 -17.51
N GLY A 198 -16.06 1.60 -17.29
CA GLY A 198 -15.80 0.59 -18.33
C GLY A 198 -14.78 1.05 -19.38
N THR A 199 -13.83 1.89 -19.02
CA THR A 199 -12.74 2.25 -19.94
C THR A 199 -11.79 1.08 -20.15
N PRO A 200 -11.26 0.87 -21.37
CA PRO A 200 -10.25 -0.15 -21.61
C PRO A 200 -9.03 0.01 -20.70
N LEU A 201 -8.42 -1.12 -20.33
CA LEU A 201 -7.09 -1.16 -19.74
C LEU A 201 -6.07 -0.88 -20.83
N THR A 202 -5.09 -0.05 -20.50
CA THR A 202 -3.92 0.19 -21.36
C THR A 202 -2.66 -0.14 -20.58
N ASP A 203 -1.83 -1.01 -21.14
CA ASP A 203 -0.64 -1.51 -20.45
C ASP A 203 0.54 -0.55 -20.55
N PHE A 204 1.34 -0.50 -19.49
CA PHE A 204 2.68 0.10 -19.48
C PHE A 204 3.63 -0.81 -18.70
N THR A 205 4.92 -0.64 -18.91
CA THR A 205 5.95 -1.44 -18.25
C THR A 205 6.45 -0.72 -17.00
N VAL A 206 6.76 -1.48 -15.95
CA VAL A 206 7.48 -1.00 -14.77
C VAL A 206 8.77 -1.79 -14.60
N GLU A 207 9.89 -1.07 -14.55
CA GLU A 207 11.20 -1.63 -14.25
C GLU A 207 11.49 -1.45 -12.75
N TRP A 208 11.13 -2.44 -11.95
CA TRP A 208 11.32 -2.39 -10.50
C TRP A 208 12.81 -2.32 -10.11
N PRO A 209 13.19 -1.44 -9.16
CA PRO A 209 14.59 -1.22 -8.80
C PRO A 209 15.19 -2.32 -7.92
N VAL A 210 14.37 -3.27 -7.45
CA VAL A 210 14.81 -4.39 -6.62
C VAL A 210 14.24 -5.68 -7.20
N GLU A 211 15.12 -6.66 -7.44
CA GLU A 211 14.72 -7.98 -7.90
C GLU A 211 13.89 -8.70 -6.82
N ASP A 212 12.98 -9.59 -7.26
CA ASP A 212 12.17 -10.46 -6.41
C ASP A 212 11.26 -9.75 -5.38
N HIS A 213 11.11 -8.43 -5.46
CA HIS A 213 10.13 -7.69 -4.66
C HIS A 213 8.84 -7.49 -5.46
N GLY A 214 7.71 -7.89 -4.88
CA GLY A 214 6.38 -7.56 -5.38
C GLY A 214 5.92 -6.21 -4.84
N VAL A 215 5.08 -5.51 -5.62
CA VAL A 215 4.30 -4.39 -5.10
C VAL A 215 3.37 -4.89 -4.02
N THR A 216 3.25 -4.18 -2.91
CA THR A 216 2.23 -4.43 -1.89
C THR A 216 1.25 -3.27 -1.76
N ASP A 217 1.66 -2.02 -2.05
CA ASP A 217 0.75 -0.88 -2.21
C ASP A 217 1.45 0.28 -2.93
N ALA A 218 0.69 1.29 -3.35
CA ALA A 218 1.23 2.50 -3.95
C ALA A 218 0.36 3.73 -3.63
N ALA A 219 1.01 4.88 -3.48
CA ALA A 219 0.35 6.15 -3.23
C ALA A 219 0.92 7.28 -4.10
N LEU A 220 0.12 8.32 -4.31
CA LEU A 220 0.56 9.54 -4.98
C LEU A 220 1.11 10.52 -3.93
N LEU A 221 2.32 11.03 -4.16
CA LEU A 221 2.87 12.13 -3.38
C LEU A 221 2.17 13.47 -3.74
N PRO A 222 2.16 14.47 -2.84
CA PRO A 222 1.53 15.77 -3.11
C PRO A 222 2.08 16.49 -4.36
N ASP A 223 3.35 16.25 -4.70
CA ASP A 223 4.00 16.81 -5.90
C ASP A 223 3.72 16.01 -7.19
N GLY A 224 2.95 14.93 -7.12
CA GLY A 224 2.55 14.10 -8.25
C GLY A 224 3.48 12.93 -8.56
N ARG A 225 4.56 12.73 -7.81
CA ARG A 225 5.40 11.52 -7.91
C ARG A 225 4.66 10.29 -7.36
N LEU A 226 4.99 9.13 -7.89
CA LEU A 226 4.55 7.83 -7.37
C LEU A 226 5.44 7.43 -6.21
N LEU A 227 4.84 6.95 -5.13
CA LEU A 227 5.51 6.21 -4.07
C LEU A 227 4.98 4.77 -4.10
N VAL A 228 5.88 3.79 -4.13
CA VAL A 228 5.54 2.36 -4.21
C VAL A 228 6.17 1.62 -3.05
N LEU A 229 5.37 0.78 -2.39
CA LEU A 229 5.82 -0.15 -1.38
C LEU A 229 6.13 -1.49 -2.06
N LEU A 230 7.37 -1.95 -1.92
CA LEU A 230 7.89 -3.17 -2.51
C LEU A 230 8.34 -4.12 -1.41
N ARG A 231 7.94 -5.39 -1.47
CA ARG A 231 8.25 -6.38 -0.44
C ARG A 231 8.73 -7.70 -1.04
N THR A 232 9.65 -8.36 -0.34
CA THR A 232 9.92 -9.79 -0.54
C THR A 232 9.93 -10.56 0.79
N VAL A 233 9.73 -11.86 0.71
CA VAL A 233 9.78 -12.77 1.86
C VAL A 233 11.21 -13.28 2.06
N ASP A 234 11.79 -13.05 3.23
CA ASP A 234 13.01 -13.71 3.66
C ASP A 234 12.67 -15.02 4.40
N TYR A 235 13.06 -16.13 3.80
CA TYR A 235 12.83 -17.49 4.29
C TYR A 235 13.80 -17.92 5.42
N SER A 236 14.31 -16.96 6.19
CA SER A 236 15.04 -17.20 7.43
C SER A 236 14.12 -17.84 8.51
N LEU A 237 14.70 -18.24 9.65
CA LEU A 237 13.96 -18.85 10.76
C LEU A 237 14.16 -18.02 12.04
N PRO A 238 13.14 -17.26 12.50
CA PRO A 238 11.79 -17.12 11.93
C PRO A 238 11.79 -16.38 10.57
N PRO A 239 10.77 -16.58 9.71
CA PRO A 239 10.66 -15.84 8.46
C PRO A 239 10.49 -14.36 8.75
N SER A 240 11.01 -13.52 7.87
CA SER A 240 10.87 -12.07 7.94
C SER A 240 10.56 -11.48 6.57
N PHE A 241 10.36 -10.17 6.51
CA PHE A 241 10.14 -9.47 5.26
C PHE A 241 11.23 -8.43 5.06
N SER A 242 11.56 -8.19 3.79
CA SER A 242 12.36 -7.05 3.40
C SER A 242 11.49 -6.10 2.60
N VAL A 243 11.45 -4.85 3.03
CA VAL A 243 10.57 -3.84 2.43
C VAL A 243 11.37 -2.64 1.95
N THR A 244 11.04 -2.18 0.74
CA THR A 244 11.66 -1.03 0.09
C THR A 244 10.56 -0.05 -0.32
N LEU A 245 10.76 1.23 0.00
CA LEU A 245 10.02 2.31 -0.63
C LEU A 245 10.77 2.75 -1.89
N ALA A 246 10.06 2.76 -3.02
CA ALA A 246 10.53 3.26 -4.29
C ALA A 246 9.74 4.50 -4.71
N ILE A 247 10.39 5.41 -5.43
CA ILE A 247 9.80 6.66 -5.90
C ILE A 247 9.98 6.81 -7.42
N ALA A 248 9.00 7.38 -8.11
CA ALA A 248 9.09 7.62 -9.54
C ALA A 248 8.37 8.91 -9.95
N ASP A 249 8.91 9.62 -10.94
CA ASP A 249 8.12 10.64 -11.65
C ASP A 249 7.16 9.93 -12.62
N ILE A 250 5.86 10.14 -12.41
CA ILE A 250 4.81 9.57 -13.27
C ILE A 250 4.70 10.36 -14.58
N GLY A 251 4.99 11.67 -14.56
CA GLY A 251 4.83 12.58 -15.67
C GLY A 251 3.53 12.37 -16.45
N SER A 252 3.65 12.12 -17.75
CA SER A 252 2.53 11.81 -18.65
C SER A 252 2.48 10.33 -19.05
N VAL A 253 2.86 9.40 -18.15
CA VAL A 253 2.91 7.96 -18.46
C VAL A 253 1.68 7.50 -19.23
N ALA A 254 1.88 6.87 -20.37
CA ALA A 254 0.84 6.42 -21.27
C ALA A 254 1.06 4.95 -21.63
N GLY A 255 0.13 4.41 -22.44
CA GLY A 255 0.24 3.05 -22.91
C GLY A 255 1.52 2.79 -23.70
N GLY A 256 2.23 1.72 -23.35
CA GLY A 256 3.48 1.32 -23.96
C GLY A 256 4.72 2.03 -23.42
N ASP A 257 4.56 2.98 -22.50
CA ASP A 257 5.70 3.62 -21.83
C ASP A 257 6.34 2.66 -20.80
N THR A 258 7.55 3.02 -20.36
CA THR A 258 8.24 2.36 -19.25
C THR A 258 8.40 3.36 -18.11
N LEU A 259 7.94 2.98 -16.92
CA LEU A 259 8.20 3.66 -15.66
C LEU A 259 9.36 2.95 -14.95
N SER A 260 10.37 3.68 -14.51
CA SER A 260 11.53 3.10 -13.81
C SER A 260 11.67 3.77 -12.44
N PRO A 261 10.97 3.27 -11.39
CA PRO A 261 11.13 3.77 -10.04
C PRO A 261 12.55 3.59 -9.52
N GLU A 262 13.00 4.50 -8.67
CA GLU A 262 14.27 4.43 -7.96
C GLU A 262 14.04 4.11 -6.48
N ILE A 263 15.03 3.51 -5.82
CA ILE A 263 14.94 3.24 -4.37
C ILE A 263 14.99 4.58 -3.62
N LEU A 264 13.92 4.89 -2.89
CA LEU A 264 13.92 6.00 -1.93
C LEU A 264 14.61 5.57 -0.64
N VAL A 265 14.14 4.48 -0.02
CA VAL A 265 14.70 3.94 1.21
C VAL A 265 14.36 2.46 1.38
N ARG A 266 15.30 1.68 1.92
CA ARG A 266 15.00 0.34 2.43
C ARG A 266 14.46 0.49 3.85
N LEU A 267 13.20 0.11 4.07
CA LEU A 267 12.56 0.32 5.37
C LEU A 267 13.24 -0.46 6.49
N ASP A 268 13.77 -1.64 6.16
CA ASP A 268 14.56 -2.49 7.07
C ASP A 268 15.73 -1.75 7.75
N ASP A 269 16.19 -0.65 7.15
CA ASP A 269 17.31 0.12 7.67
C ASP A 269 16.91 1.13 8.75
N ILE A 270 15.64 1.57 8.73
CA ILE A 270 15.14 2.71 9.52
C ILE A 270 13.99 2.37 10.47
N VAL A 271 13.30 1.26 10.24
CA VAL A 271 12.18 0.75 11.06
C VAL A 271 12.23 -0.78 11.20
N PRO A 272 11.57 -1.38 12.21
CA PRO A 272 11.56 -2.82 12.39
C PRO A 272 11.03 -3.57 11.15
N ARG A 273 11.73 -4.65 10.77
CA ARG A 273 11.28 -5.58 9.73
C ARG A 273 9.92 -6.17 10.11
N GLU A 274 8.95 -5.99 9.24
CA GLU A 274 7.58 -6.49 9.39
C GLU A 274 6.90 -6.55 8.02
N ASN A 275 5.75 -7.20 7.92
CA ASN A 275 4.99 -7.33 6.68
C ASN A 275 4.25 -6.02 6.28
N TYR A 276 4.97 -4.95 5.94
CA TYR A 276 4.32 -3.70 5.52
C TYR A 276 3.59 -3.87 4.19
N GLU A 277 2.28 -3.66 4.21
CA GLU A 277 1.40 -3.89 3.06
C GLU A 277 0.49 -2.71 2.74
N GLY A 278 0.26 -1.74 3.64
CA GLY A 278 -0.54 -0.55 3.30
C GLY A 278 0.26 0.75 3.37
N ILE A 279 -0.01 1.69 2.45
CA ILE A 279 0.60 3.03 2.43
C ILE A 279 -0.43 4.15 2.20
N ALA A 280 -0.44 5.14 3.09
CA ALA A 280 -1.25 6.34 2.95
C ALA A 280 -0.40 7.60 2.99
N VAL A 281 -0.72 8.58 2.14
CA VAL A 281 0.03 9.84 2.06
C VAL A 281 -0.92 11.02 2.21
N ARG A 282 -0.47 12.06 2.91
CA ARG A 282 -1.06 13.40 2.85
C ARG A 282 0.02 14.47 2.89
N GLU A 283 -0.33 15.69 2.52
CA GLU A 283 0.55 16.85 2.65
C GLU A 283 0.44 17.45 4.05
N THR A 284 1.58 17.81 4.64
CA THR A 284 1.63 18.54 5.92
C THR A 284 1.47 20.05 5.70
N ALA A 285 1.22 20.80 6.78
CA ALA A 285 1.09 22.25 6.72
C ALA A 285 2.39 22.97 6.30
N ASP A 286 3.54 22.33 6.52
CA ASP A 286 4.88 22.79 6.11
C ASP A 286 5.31 22.27 4.72
N GLY A 287 4.41 21.62 3.96
CA GLY A 287 4.65 21.22 2.57
C GLY A 287 5.45 19.92 2.38
N ARG A 288 5.62 19.13 3.45
CA ARG A 288 6.22 17.80 3.38
C ARG A 288 5.16 16.74 3.07
N ALA A 289 5.57 15.60 2.53
CA ALA A 289 4.70 14.44 2.50
C ALA A 289 4.77 13.71 3.84
N GLU A 290 3.61 13.53 4.48
CA GLU A 290 3.43 12.65 5.63
C GLU A 290 2.95 11.28 5.14
N ILE A 291 3.82 10.30 5.28
CA ILE A 291 3.63 8.93 4.80
C ILE A 291 3.32 8.06 6.01
N TRP A 292 2.25 7.28 5.92
CA TRP A 292 1.86 6.29 6.91
C TRP A 292 1.93 4.92 6.31
N LEU A 293 2.53 3.99 7.04
CA LEU A 293 2.60 2.58 6.66
C LEU A 293 1.88 1.76 7.73
N ILE A 294 1.25 0.67 7.30
CA ILE A 294 0.72 -0.36 8.20
C ILE A 294 1.26 -1.72 7.81
N SER A 295 1.60 -2.54 8.79
CA SER A 295 1.93 -3.93 8.56
C SER A 295 0.76 -4.86 8.81
N ASP A 296 0.70 -5.89 7.98
CA ASP A 296 -0.13 -7.05 8.19
C ASP A 296 0.50 -7.97 9.26
N ASP A 297 -0.33 -8.45 10.18
CA ASP A 297 0.09 -9.41 11.19
C ASP A 297 -0.08 -10.87 10.72
N ASN A 298 -0.66 -11.11 9.53
CA ASN A 298 -1.10 -12.42 9.02
C ASN A 298 -1.87 -13.26 10.06
N PHE A 299 -2.36 -12.64 11.14
CA PHE A 299 -2.84 -13.31 12.35
C PHE A 299 -1.85 -14.36 12.92
N SER A 300 -0.56 -14.12 12.68
CA SER A 300 0.57 -14.90 13.13
C SER A 300 1.03 -14.43 14.51
N ALA A 301 1.41 -15.37 15.38
CA ALA A 301 1.95 -15.02 16.69
C ALA A 301 3.33 -14.33 16.65
N PHE A 302 3.95 -14.22 15.46
CA PHE A 302 5.30 -13.68 15.27
C PHE A 302 5.33 -12.33 14.56
N GLN A 303 4.19 -11.85 14.08
CA GLN A 303 4.08 -10.59 13.38
C GLN A 303 3.20 -9.64 14.20
N ARG A 304 3.41 -8.33 13.99
CA ARG A 304 2.69 -7.27 14.69
C ARG A 304 1.95 -6.40 13.70
N THR A 305 0.89 -5.74 14.17
CA THR A 305 0.29 -4.61 13.45
C THR A 305 1.05 -3.34 13.83
N LEU A 306 2.12 -3.05 13.10
CA LEU A 306 2.89 -1.82 13.24
C LEU A 306 2.30 -0.73 12.37
N VAL A 307 2.26 0.48 12.91
CA VAL A 307 2.00 1.72 12.18
C VAL A 307 3.26 2.56 12.22
N VAL A 308 3.73 2.99 11.06
CA VAL A 308 4.93 3.82 10.91
C VAL A 308 4.53 5.17 10.33
N GLN A 309 5.09 6.25 10.85
CA GLN A 309 5.01 7.58 10.25
C GLN A 309 6.39 7.98 9.72
N LEU A 310 6.45 8.36 8.46
CA LEU A 310 7.60 8.97 7.82
C LEU A 310 7.23 10.38 7.32
N PHE A 311 8.21 11.27 7.25
CA PHE A 311 8.10 12.51 6.50
C PHE A 311 9.10 12.51 5.35
N LEU A 312 8.69 13.05 4.21
CA LEU A 312 9.53 13.24 3.03
C LEU A 312 9.51 14.71 2.60
N ASP A 313 10.69 15.30 2.52
CA ASP A 313 10.89 16.62 1.95
C ASP A 313 10.71 16.57 0.42
N LEU A 314 9.74 17.31 -0.10
CA LEU A 314 9.43 17.30 -1.54
C LEU A 314 10.35 18.22 -2.35
N ASP A 315 10.97 19.21 -1.70
CA ASP A 315 11.84 20.21 -2.35
C ASP A 315 13.29 19.70 -2.57
N GLY A 316 13.75 18.75 -1.75
CA GLY A 316 15.16 18.32 -1.73
C GLY A 316 15.62 17.55 -2.98
N GLU A 317 14.70 16.92 -3.71
CA GLU A 317 15.05 16.17 -4.94
C GLU A 317 15.08 17.03 -6.20
N GLN A 318 14.33 18.14 -6.23
CA GLN A 318 14.38 19.09 -7.35
C GLN A 318 15.73 19.82 -7.46
N GLU A 319 16.44 19.99 -6.33
CA GLU A 319 17.77 20.61 -6.31
C GLU A 319 18.85 19.70 -6.93
N LYS A 320 18.82 18.39 -6.64
CA LYS A 320 19.73 17.41 -7.27
C LYS A 320 19.51 17.30 -8.78
N ALA A 321 18.26 17.41 -9.24
CA ALA A 321 17.95 17.44 -10.68
C ALA A 321 18.45 18.73 -11.37
N ARG A 322 18.49 19.87 -10.66
CA ARG A 322 19.04 21.14 -11.18
C ARG A 322 20.57 21.19 -11.19
N GLU A 323 21.24 20.54 -10.25
CA GLU A 323 22.71 20.47 -10.22
C GLU A 323 23.29 19.51 -11.29
N GLY A 324 22.48 18.60 -11.84
CA GLY A 324 22.87 17.65 -12.88
C GLY A 324 22.90 18.20 -14.32
N GLU A 325 22.36 19.40 -14.59
CA GLU A 325 22.46 20.00 -15.92
C GLU A 325 23.79 20.76 -16.08
N PRO A 326 24.71 20.33 -16.99
CA PRO A 326 25.88 21.12 -17.29
C PRO A 326 25.43 22.44 -17.93
N THR A 327 25.65 23.55 -17.23
CA THR A 327 25.42 24.89 -17.76
C THR A 327 26.20 25.04 -19.06
N ARG A 328 25.52 24.92 -20.21
CA ARG A 328 26.07 25.28 -21.51
C ARG A 328 26.28 26.79 -21.53
N ALA A 329 27.46 27.23 -21.11
CA ALA A 329 27.95 28.56 -21.37
C ALA A 329 28.03 28.74 -22.89
N PHE A 330 27.10 29.52 -23.44
CA PHE A 330 27.19 30.03 -24.81
C PHE A 330 28.38 30.99 -24.89
N LEU A 331 29.53 30.49 -25.36
CA LEU A 331 30.58 31.35 -25.90
C LEU A 331 30.16 31.78 -27.30
N HIS A 332 29.68 33.02 -27.42
CA HIS A 332 29.60 33.73 -28.68
C HIS A 332 31.02 33.97 -29.20
N VAL A 333 31.41 33.23 -30.23
CA VAL A 333 32.54 33.59 -31.10
C VAL A 333 31.95 34.43 -32.23
N PHE A 334 32.32 35.71 -32.27
CA PHE A 334 32.25 36.52 -33.48
C PHE A 334 33.57 36.31 -34.24
N GLU A 335 33.51 35.81 -35.47
CA GLU A 335 34.57 35.94 -36.46
C GLU A 335 34.08 36.85 -37.60
N GLU A 336 34.98 37.76 -38.01
CA GLU A 336 34.94 38.50 -39.28
C GLU A 336 35.30 37.61 -40.47
#